data_AF-A0A4R8TBL0-F1
#
_entry.id   AF-A0A4R8TBL0-F1
#
_cell.length_a   1.000
_cell.length_b   1.000
_cell.length_c   1.000
_cell.angle_alpha   90.00
_cell.angle_beta   90.00
_cell.angle_gamma   90.00
#
_symmetry.space_group_name_H-M   'P 1'
#
loop_
_entity.id
_entity.type
_entity.pdbx_description
1 polymer ?
#
loop_
_entity_poly.entity_id
_entity_poly.type
_entity_poly.pdbx_seq_one_letter_code
_entity_poly.pdbx_strand_id
1 'polypeptide(L)'
;MKLSSVSGLFLALSWNISHVFCAILGNAAYTIRDSALAKSVFTTGYKDGKEAVVRVMIDPFDYKITAKSAWNALDKTENRLHLNQILSALWEDDGLRPGEMEAVEYSWIVNEITKTAIRACRQSLGLASDASFKITNKPDERNAWNALLACPFGKVSQRLADAAGKRIVAMQVTDSGLDDLLVQFGR
;
A
#
# COMPACT_ATOMS: atom_id res chain seq x y z
N MET A 1 -23.98 56.03 -36.23
CA MET A 1 -24.91 55.81 -35.11
C MET A 1 -24.72 54.39 -34.60
N LYS A 2 -24.30 54.25 -33.32
CA LYS A 2 -24.38 53.09 -32.41
C LYS A 2 -23.83 51.73 -32.92
N LEU A 3 -22.66 51.27 -32.46
CA LEU A 3 -22.31 50.67 -31.15
C LEU A 3 -22.40 49.13 -31.19
N SER A 4 -21.26 48.50 -30.87
CA SER A 4 -21.08 47.24 -30.10
C SER A 4 -21.66 45.94 -30.68
N SER A 5 -21.11 44.74 -30.50
CA SER A 5 -20.12 44.25 -29.54
C SER A 5 -19.42 43.00 -30.09
N VAL A 6 -18.11 42.94 -29.92
CA VAL A 6 -17.34 41.70 -29.78
C VAL A 6 -17.79 41.03 -28.48
N SER A 7 -18.12 39.72 -28.51
CA SER A 7 -18.01 38.78 -27.37
C SER A 7 -18.49 37.39 -27.81
N GLY A 8 -17.69 36.70 -28.62
CA GLY A 8 -17.80 35.25 -28.77
C GLY A 8 -17.12 34.59 -27.57
N LEU A 9 -17.88 34.40 -26.49
CA LEU A 9 -17.44 33.76 -25.27
C LEU A 9 -17.00 32.33 -25.59
N PHE A 10 -15.69 32.07 -25.56
CA PHE A 10 -15.14 30.72 -25.52
C PHE A 10 -15.55 30.09 -24.19
N LEU A 11 -16.62 29.31 -24.18
CA LEU A 11 -16.88 28.33 -23.12
C LEU A 11 -15.84 27.22 -23.28
N ALA A 12 -14.68 27.41 -22.64
CA ALA A 12 -13.79 26.31 -22.30
C ALA A 12 -14.55 25.43 -21.30
N LEU A 13 -15.23 24.40 -21.80
CA LEU A 13 -15.66 23.29 -20.96
C LEU A 13 -14.38 22.66 -20.43
N SER A 14 -14.03 22.93 -19.18
CA SER A 14 -12.96 22.26 -18.48
C SER A 14 -13.33 20.79 -18.38
N TRP A 15 -12.76 20.00 -19.28
CA TRP A 15 -12.69 18.56 -19.14
C TRP A 15 -11.86 18.26 -17.88
N ASN A 16 -12.52 18.14 -16.73
CA ASN A 16 -11.99 17.39 -15.61
C ASN A 16 -12.00 15.90 -16.01
N ILE A 17 -11.06 15.49 -16.87
CA ILE A 17 -10.82 14.08 -17.16
C ILE A 17 -9.95 13.55 -16.02
N SER A 18 -10.59 13.17 -14.92
CA SER A 18 -9.93 12.38 -13.87
C SER A 18 -10.36 10.92 -13.95
N HIS A 19 -10.21 10.29 -15.12
CA HIS A 19 -10.56 8.89 -15.29
C HIS A 19 -9.55 8.16 -16.18
N VAL A 20 -8.30 8.08 -15.71
CA VAL A 20 -7.37 7.06 -16.20
C VAL A 20 -7.71 5.76 -15.48
N PHE A 21 -8.70 5.03 -16.01
CA PHE A 21 -9.01 3.67 -15.58
C PHE A 21 -8.02 2.70 -16.25
N CYS A 22 -6.83 2.55 -15.68
CA CYS A 22 -5.90 1.51 -16.11
C CYS A 22 -6.21 0.19 -15.41
N ALA A 23 -6.20 -0.91 -16.19
CA ALA A 23 -6.21 -2.26 -15.67
C ALA A 23 -4.87 -2.57 -14.99
N ILE A 24 -4.88 -3.28 -13.87
CA ILE A 24 -3.65 -3.69 -13.18
C ILE A 24 -3.20 -5.04 -13.75
N LEU A 25 -1.99 -5.11 -14.32
CA LEU A 25 -1.43 -6.33 -14.90
C LEU A 25 -2.36 -6.98 -15.95
N GLY A 26 -3.08 -6.17 -16.73
CA GLY A 26 -4.07 -6.66 -17.71
C GLY A 26 -5.36 -7.23 -17.08
N ASN A 27 -5.51 -7.20 -15.76
CA ASN A 27 -6.73 -7.63 -15.09
C ASN A 27 -7.76 -6.49 -15.08
N ALA A 28 -8.73 -6.57 -15.98
CA ALA A 28 -9.80 -5.58 -16.15
C ALA A 28 -10.75 -5.46 -14.95
N ALA A 29 -10.73 -6.43 -14.01
CA ALA A 29 -11.52 -6.36 -12.79
C ALA A 29 -10.92 -5.41 -11.74
N TYR A 30 -9.70 -4.92 -11.96
CA TYR A 30 -9.06 -3.90 -11.15
C TYR A 30 -8.94 -2.60 -11.93
N THR A 31 -9.22 -1.51 -11.25
CA THR A 31 -9.05 -0.17 -11.80
C THR A 31 -8.30 0.72 -10.84
N ILE A 32 -7.48 1.60 -11.38
CA ILE A 32 -6.76 2.62 -10.61
C ILE A 32 -7.47 3.97 -10.79
N ARG A 33 -7.55 4.74 -9.72
CA ARG A 33 -7.80 6.18 -9.79
C ARG A 33 -6.62 6.91 -9.17
N ASP A 34 -5.95 7.69 -10.01
CA ASP A 34 -4.78 8.45 -9.59
C ASP A 34 -5.20 9.80 -8.98
N SER A 35 -4.42 10.27 -8.03
CA SER A 35 -4.52 11.60 -7.43
C SER A 35 -3.11 12.08 -7.15
N ALA A 36 -2.92 13.40 -6.97
CA ALA A 36 -1.60 13.98 -6.73
C ALA A 36 -0.84 13.39 -5.52
N LEU A 37 -1.54 12.69 -4.61
CA LEU A 37 -0.96 12.15 -3.37
C LEU A 37 -0.98 10.62 -3.29
N ALA A 38 -1.80 9.93 -4.08
CA ALA A 38 -2.01 8.49 -3.95
C ALA A 38 -2.75 7.88 -5.15
N LYS A 39 -2.42 6.61 -5.45
CA LYS A 39 -3.14 5.74 -6.36
C LYS A 39 -4.16 4.90 -5.57
N SER A 40 -5.45 5.02 -5.90
CA SER A 40 -6.53 4.25 -5.27
C SER A 40 -6.96 3.09 -6.16
N VAL A 41 -6.95 1.86 -5.64
CA VAL A 41 -7.29 0.66 -6.39
C VAL A 41 -8.72 0.23 -6.07
N PHE A 42 -9.52 -0.06 -7.09
CA PHE A 42 -10.91 -0.48 -6.98
C PHE A 42 -11.13 -1.81 -7.70
N THR A 43 -12.11 -2.57 -7.22
CA THR A 43 -12.55 -3.82 -7.85
C THR A 43 -14.01 -4.10 -7.47
N THR A 44 -14.80 -4.68 -8.37
CA THR A 44 -16.21 -4.99 -8.11
C THR A 44 -16.38 -6.06 -7.04
N GLY A 45 -15.38 -6.92 -6.84
CA GLY A 45 -15.35 -7.93 -5.77
C GLY A 45 -15.21 -7.35 -4.35
N TYR A 46 -14.97 -6.04 -4.21
CA TYR A 46 -14.94 -5.33 -2.93
C TYR A 46 -15.91 -4.15 -2.96
N LYS A 47 -16.93 -4.18 -2.09
CA LYS A 47 -17.92 -3.09 -1.93
C LYS A 47 -18.52 -2.62 -3.27
N ASP A 48 -18.75 -3.54 -4.21
CA ASP A 48 -19.24 -3.28 -5.57
C ASP A 48 -18.43 -2.22 -6.34
N GLY A 49 -17.13 -2.06 -6.02
CA GLY A 49 -16.27 -1.05 -6.63
C GLY A 49 -16.54 0.39 -6.17
N LYS A 50 -17.36 0.59 -5.14
CA LYS A 50 -17.69 1.92 -4.59
C LYS A 50 -16.61 2.45 -3.65
N GLU A 51 -15.87 1.54 -3.02
CA GLU A 51 -14.75 1.86 -2.13
C GLU A 51 -13.45 1.30 -2.69
N ALA A 52 -12.34 2.00 -2.43
CA ALA A 52 -11.02 1.51 -2.78
C ALA A 52 -10.68 0.30 -1.91
N VAL A 53 -10.22 -0.79 -2.54
CA VAL A 53 -9.73 -1.97 -1.82
C VAL A 53 -8.38 -1.71 -1.16
N VAL A 54 -7.59 -0.79 -1.71
CA VAL A 54 -6.37 -0.26 -1.10
C VAL A 54 -6.05 1.11 -1.67
N ARG A 55 -5.47 2.00 -0.86
CA ARG A 55 -4.86 3.25 -1.32
C ARG A 55 -3.35 3.14 -1.16
N VAL A 56 -2.61 3.56 -2.18
CA VAL A 56 -1.17 3.38 -2.26
C VAL A 56 -0.49 4.72 -2.50
N MET A 57 0.49 5.04 -1.67
CA MET A 57 1.38 6.18 -1.86
C MET A 57 2.76 5.64 -2.27
N ILE A 58 3.38 6.28 -3.25
CA ILE A 58 4.71 5.94 -3.71
C ILE A 58 5.59 7.15 -3.44
N ASP A 59 6.68 6.94 -2.71
CA ASP A 59 7.69 7.94 -2.45
C ASP A 59 8.97 7.54 -3.20
N PRO A 60 9.25 8.18 -4.36
CA PRO A 60 10.44 7.87 -5.14
C PRO A 60 11.73 8.42 -4.50
N PHE A 61 11.64 9.35 -3.53
CA PHE A 61 12.81 9.92 -2.85
C PHE A 61 13.26 9.04 -1.69
N ASP A 62 12.31 8.52 -0.91
CA ASP A 62 12.57 7.58 0.18
C ASP A 62 12.57 6.11 -0.28
N TYR A 63 12.36 5.87 -1.58
CA TYR A 63 12.22 4.55 -2.17
C TYR A 63 11.24 3.62 -1.42
N LYS A 64 10.11 4.21 -1.01
CA LYS A 64 9.13 3.57 -0.13
C LYS A 64 7.76 3.51 -0.80
N ILE A 65 7.06 2.40 -0.60
CA ILE A 65 5.65 2.26 -0.97
C ILE A 65 4.78 2.06 0.28
N THR A 66 3.72 2.85 0.43
CA THR A 66 2.80 2.79 1.58
C THR A 66 1.43 2.31 1.15
N ALA A 67 0.99 1.17 1.66
CA ALA A 67 -0.35 0.62 1.49
C ALA A 67 -1.24 1.01 2.68
N LYS A 68 -2.19 1.91 2.46
CA LYS A 68 -3.09 2.43 3.49
C LYS A 68 -4.42 1.68 3.50
N SER A 69 -4.80 1.17 4.67
CA SER A 69 -6.05 0.43 4.91
C SER A 69 -6.31 -0.64 3.84
N ALA A 70 -5.37 -1.57 3.67
CA ALA A 70 -5.49 -2.61 2.66
C ALA A 70 -6.58 -3.65 3.04
N TRP A 71 -7.69 -3.63 2.29
CA TRP A 71 -8.85 -4.51 2.44
C TRP A 71 -8.87 -5.67 1.44
N ASN A 72 -7.79 -5.90 0.70
CA ASN A 72 -7.71 -6.88 -0.39
C ASN A 72 -7.98 -8.34 0.06
N ALA A 73 -7.94 -8.64 1.37
CA ALA A 73 -8.38 -9.93 1.88
C ALA A 73 -9.89 -10.18 1.70
N LEU A 74 -10.70 -9.11 1.64
CA LEU A 74 -12.15 -9.15 1.51
C LEU A 74 -12.64 -9.09 0.06
N ASP A 75 -11.72 -8.92 -0.89
CA ASP A 75 -12.00 -8.92 -2.32
C ASP A 75 -12.36 -10.34 -2.79
N LYS A 76 -13.47 -10.45 -3.53
CA LYS A 76 -14.07 -11.68 -4.04
C LYS A 76 -13.98 -11.82 -5.57
N THR A 77 -13.27 -10.93 -6.23
CA THR A 77 -13.05 -10.99 -7.69
C THR A 77 -12.42 -12.33 -8.10
N GLU A 78 -12.92 -12.92 -9.19
CA GLU A 78 -12.31 -14.10 -9.79
C GLU A 78 -10.89 -13.74 -10.28
N ASN A 79 -9.90 -14.60 -10.02
CA ASN A 79 -8.48 -14.29 -10.24
C ASN A 79 -7.98 -13.05 -9.47
N ARG A 80 -8.40 -12.94 -8.21
CA ARG A 80 -8.00 -11.87 -7.29
C ARG A 80 -6.49 -11.64 -7.26
N LEU A 81 -6.07 -10.39 -7.44
CA LEU A 81 -4.68 -9.98 -7.24
C LEU A 81 -4.32 -9.97 -5.75
N HIS A 82 -3.17 -10.56 -5.42
CA HIS A 82 -2.57 -10.42 -4.10
C HIS A 82 -2.00 -9.01 -3.93
N LEU A 83 -1.95 -8.52 -2.68
CA LEU A 83 -1.44 -7.18 -2.39
C LEU A 83 -0.03 -6.95 -2.94
N ASN A 84 0.87 -7.94 -2.87
CA ASN A 84 2.21 -7.81 -3.45
C ASN A 84 2.17 -7.57 -4.97
N GLN A 85 1.25 -8.19 -5.71
CA GLN A 85 1.10 -7.98 -7.15
C GLN A 85 0.59 -6.57 -7.45
N ILE A 86 -0.38 -6.08 -6.66
CA ILE A 86 -0.88 -4.71 -6.77
C ILE A 86 0.25 -3.71 -6.51
N LEU A 87 1.00 -3.88 -5.41
CA LEU A 87 2.08 -2.96 -5.04
C LEU A 87 3.23 -2.97 -6.04
N SER A 88 3.67 -4.14 -6.52
CA SER A 88 4.68 -4.23 -7.58
C SER A 88 4.24 -3.55 -8.87
N ALA A 89 2.99 -3.78 -9.30
CA ALA A 89 2.48 -3.16 -10.52
C ALA A 89 2.41 -1.63 -10.42
N LEU A 90 1.99 -1.09 -9.27
CA LEU A 90 1.93 0.35 -9.06
C LEU A 90 3.32 0.99 -8.94
N TRP A 91 4.28 0.27 -8.33
CA TRP A 91 5.68 0.71 -8.26
C TRP A 91 6.30 0.85 -9.66
N GLU A 92 6.09 -0.16 -10.51
CA GLU A 92 6.57 -0.16 -11.90
C GLU A 92 5.82 0.86 -12.78
N ASP A 93 4.51 1.07 -12.55
CA ASP A 93 3.71 2.11 -13.21
C ASP A 93 4.25 3.53 -12.94
N ASP A 94 4.89 3.74 -11.79
CA ASP A 94 5.57 5.00 -11.43
C ASP A 94 7.00 5.10 -12.02
N GLY A 95 7.40 4.13 -12.86
CA GLY A 95 8.69 4.10 -13.56
C GLY A 95 9.85 3.59 -12.70
N LEU A 96 9.58 3.06 -11.50
CA LEU A 96 10.59 2.56 -10.57
C LEU A 96 10.85 1.07 -10.79
N ARG A 97 12.10 0.64 -10.66
CA ARG A 97 12.51 -0.76 -10.79
C ARG A 97 12.28 -1.50 -9.47
N PRO A 98 11.91 -2.79 -9.48
CA PRO A 98 11.72 -3.56 -8.24
C PRO A 98 12.91 -3.46 -7.26
N GLY A 99 14.15 -3.52 -7.77
CA GLY A 99 15.37 -3.43 -6.96
C GLY A 99 15.62 -2.08 -6.30
N GLU A 100 14.89 -1.02 -6.68
CA GLU A 100 14.99 0.30 -6.06
C GLU A 100 14.19 0.35 -4.75
N MET A 101 13.15 -0.46 -4.58
CA MET A 101 12.32 -0.44 -3.36
C MET A 101 13.14 -0.75 -2.11
N GLU A 102 13.19 0.18 -1.16
CA GLU A 102 13.92 0.06 0.10
C GLU A 102 13.00 -0.23 1.28
N ALA A 103 11.71 0.13 1.18
CA ALA A 103 10.75 -0.17 2.22
C ALA A 103 9.32 -0.31 1.71
N VAL A 104 8.53 -1.09 2.46
CA VAL A 104 7.07 -1.13 2.34
C VAL A 104 6.45 -0.80 3.70
N GLU A 105 5.45 0.06 3.69
CA GLU A 105 4.70 0.44 4.88
C GLU A 105 3.23 0.02 4.74
N TYR A 106 2.66 -0.54 5.79
CA TYR A 106 1.22 -0.81 5.88
C TYR A 106 0.65 0.12 6.93
N SER A 107 -0.07 1.15 6.49
CA SER A 107 -0.65 2.14 7.38
C SER A 107 -2.12 1.85 7.65
N TRP A 108 -2.56 2.13 8.87
CA TRP A 108 -3.91 1.91 9.37
C TRP A 108 -4.32 0.46 9.15
N ILE A 109 -3.56 -0.45 9.76
CA ILE A 109 -3.74 -1.89 9.57
C ILE A 109 -5.14 -2.28 10.02
N VAL A 110 -5.92 -2.83 9.09
CA VAL A 110 -7.28 -3.36 9.32
C VAL A 110 -7.31 -4.89 9.36
N ASN A 111 -6.23 -5.55 8.95
CA ASN A 111 -6.14 -7.00 8.91
C ASN A 111 -5.96 -7.59 10.32
N GLU A 112 -6.98 -8.28 10.83
CA GLU A 112 -6.99 -8.79 12.22
C GLU A 112 -5.92 -9.84 12.52
N ILE A 113 -5.51 -10.64 11.53
CA ILE A 113 -4.40 -11.61 11.70
C ILE A 113 -3.09 -10.85 11.92
N THR A 114 -2.86 -9.78 11.17
CA THR A 114 -1.68 -8.91 11.33
C THR A 114 -1.71 -8.18 12.66
N LYS A 115 -2.86 -7.61 13.08
CA LYS A 115 -3.01 -6.99 14.40
C LYS A 115 -2.72 -7.97 15.54
N THR A 116 -3.21 -9.20 15.41
CA THR A 116 -2.94 -10.26 16.39
C THR A 116 -1.45 -10.58 16.48
N ALA A 117 -0.74 -10.64 15.34
CA ALA A 117 0.70 -10.82 15.32
C ALA A 117 1.44 -9.65 16.00
N ILE A 118 1.03 -8.40 15.75
CA ILE A 118 1.61 -7.21 16.39
C ILE A 118 1.43 -7.27 17.92
N ARG A 119 0.22 -7.61 18.40
CA ARG A 119 -0.05 -7.77 19.84
C ARG A 119 0.83 -8.87 20.47
N ALA A 120 0.97 -10.01 19.78
CA ALA A 120 1.85 -11.09 20.23
C ALA A 120 3.33 -10.65 20.30
N CYS A 121 3.77 -9.80 19.36
CA CYS A 121 5.11 -9.22 19.40
C CYS A 121 5.31 -8.35 20.64
N ARG A 122 4.39 -7.41 20.90
CA ARG A 122 4.43 -6.56 22.11
C ARG A 122 4.50 -7.40 23.39
N GLN A 123 3.68 -8.44 23.49
CA GLN A 123 3.71 -9.38 24.62
C GLN A 123 5.05 -10.09 24.75
N SER A 124 5.60 -10.62 23.65
CA SER A 124 6.89 -11.32 23.67
C SER A 124 8.08 -10.43 24.02
N LEU A 125 7.97 -9.13 23.74
CA LEU A 125 8.98 -8.11 24.04
C LEU A 125 8.76 -7.44 25.41
N GLY A 126 7.71 -7.81 26.16
CA GLY A 126 7.38 -7.20 27.45
C GLY A 126 6.93 -5.74 27.36
N LEU A 127 6.32 -5.34 26.24
CA LEU A 127 5.90 -3.96 25.97
C LEU A 127 4.41 -3.75 26.27
N ALA A 128 4.03 -2.49 26.50
CA ALA A 128 2.63 -2.07 26.59
C ALA A 128 1.88 -2.33 25.26
N SER A 129 0.55 -2.40 25.31
CA SER A 129 -0.29 -2.79 24.17
C SER A 129 -0.29 -1.81 23.00
N ASP A 130 0.08 -0.57 23.25
CA ASP A 130 0.18 0.58 22.33
C ASP A 130 1.64 1.00 22.07
N ALA A 131 2.60 0.30 22.67
CA ALA A 131 4.00 0.66 22.52
C ALA A 131 4.48 0.46 21.08
N SER A 132 5.24 1.45 20.59
CA SER A 132 5.99 1.35 19.35
C SER A 132 7.26 0.51 19.58
N PHE A 133 7.68 -0.24 18.56
CA PHE A 133 8.90 -1.05 18.64
C PHE A 133 9.55 -1.25 17.27
N LYS A 134 10.85 -1.56 17.27
CA LYS A 134 11.61 -1.93 16.08
C LYS A 134 12.43 -3.18 16.36
N ILE A 135 12.36 -4.15 15.46
CA ILE A 135 13.11 -5.40 15.53
C ILE A 135 13.97 -5.61 14.29
N THR A 136 15.08 -6.32 14.46
CA THR A 136 16.18 -6.53 13.50
C THR A 136 16.65 -7.99 13.48
N ASN A 137 15.81 -8.93 13.91
CA ASN A 137 16.06 -10.37 13.96
C ASN A 137 17.16 -10.81 14.95
N LYS A 138 17.40 -10.03 16.00
CA LYS A 138 18.32 -10.42 17.06
C LYS A 138 17.78 -11.64 17.84
N PRO A 139 18.63 -12.40 18.55
CA PRO A 139 18.21 -13.60 19.26
C PRO A 139 17.05 -13.38 20.24
N ASP A 140 17.07 -12.26 20.96
CA ASP A 140 16.05 -11.82 21.92
C ASP A 140 14.74 -11.36 21.26
N GLU A 141 14.78 -11.01 19.98
CA GLU A 141 13.62 -10.55 19.19
C GLU A 141 13.01 -11.66 18.32
N ARG A 142 13.58 -12.88 18.32
CA ARG A 142 13.29 -13.93 17.33
C ARG A 142 11.82 -14.34 17.27
N ASN A 143 11.15 -14.38 18.42
CA ASN A 143 9.72 -14.71 18.50
C ASN A 143 8.86 -13.64 17.82
N ALA A 144 9.12 -12.37 18.12
CA ALA A 144 8.44 -11.24 17.48
C ALA A 144 8.73 -11.20 15.97
N TRP A 145 9.98 -11.41 15.58
CA TRP A 145 10.39 -11.45 14.18
C TRP A 145 9.63 -12.51 13.39
N ASN A 146 9.59 -13.75 13.90
CA ASN A 146 8.89 -14.85 13.24
C ASN A 146 7.38 -14.61 13.17
N ALA A 147 6.79 -14.02 14.23
CA ALA A 147 5.37 -13.70 14.24
C ALA A 147 5.00 -12.65 13.17
N LEU A 148 5.77 -11.57 13.04
CA LEU A 148 5.53 -10.57 11.99
C LEU A 148 5.79 -11.13 10.59
N LEU A 149 6.85 -11.91 10.37
CA LEU A 149 7.10 -12.53 9.06
C LEU A 149 5.98 -13.50 8.64
N ALA A 150 5.42 -14.25 9.58
CA ALA A 150 4.38 -15.24 9.30
C ALA A 150 3.00 -14.61 9.01
N CYS A 151 2.78 -13.36 9.43
CA CYS A 151 1.50 -12.69 9.24
C CYS A 151 1.26 -12.33 7.75
N PRO A 152 0.01 -12.02 7.34
CA PRO A 152 -0.31 -11.68 5.96
C PRO A 152 0.58 -10.57 5.37
N PHE A 153 0.81 -9.48 6.10
CA PHE A 153 1.65 -8.38 5.62
C PHE A 153 3.14 -8.71 5.65
N GLY A 154 3.62 -9.54 6.57
CA GLY A 154 4.97 -10.09 6.52
C GLY A 154 5.22 -10.91 5.26
N LYS A 155 4.27 -11.76 4.86
CA LYS A 155 4.33 -12.54 3.61
C LYS A 155 4.32 -11.68 2.36
N VAL A 156 3.54 -10.60 2.35
CA VAL A 156 3.55 -9.61 1.27
C VAL A 156 4.92 -8.95 1.18
N SER A 157 5.47 -8.48 2.31
CA SER A 157 6.79 -7.87 2.37
C SER A 157 7.90 -8.81 1.92
N GLN A 158 7.84 -10.10 2.30
CA GLN A 158 8.84 -11.07 1.88
C GLN A 158 8.86 -11.21 0.35
N ARG A 159 7.69 -11.33 -0.28
CA ARG A 159 7.58 -11.43 -1.75
C ARG A 159 8.09 -10.17 -2.45
N LEU A 160 7.83 -8.98 -1.87
CA LEU A 160 8.33 -7.72 -2.40
C LEU A 160 9.86 -7.64 -2.27
N ALA A 161 10.41 -8.02 -1.12
CA ALA A 161 11.85 -8.09 -0.92
C ALA A 161 12.52 -9.07 -1.89
N ASP A 162 11.95 -10.27 -2.05
CA ASP A 162 12.45 -11.29 -2.98
C ASP A 162 12.44 -10.76 -4.43
N ALA A 163 11.34 -10.10 -4.85
CA ALA A 163 11.23 -9.48 -6.17
C ALA A 163 12.22 -8.32 -6.37
N ALA A 164 12.57 -7.61 -5.30
CA ALA A 164 13.60 -6.57 -5.29
C ALA A 164 15.04 -7.14 -5.25
N GLY A 165 15.22 -8.46 -5.12
CA GLY A 165 16.52 -9.08 -4.91
C GLY A 165 17.15 -8.68 -3.55
N LYS A 166 16.31 -8.42 -2.55
CA LYS A 166 16.68 -7.96 -1.21
C LYS A 166 16.15 -8.92 -0.15
N ARG A 167 16.54 -8.68 1.11
CA ARG A 167 15.98 -9.35 2.30
C ARG A 167 15.40 -8.34 3.26
N ILE A 168 14.48 -8.77 4.10
CA ILE A 168 13.96 -7.94 5.20
C ILE A 168 15.06 -7.79 6.26
N VAL A 169 15.40 -6.54 6.62
CA VAL A 169 16.43 -6.22 7.61
C VAL A 169 15.87 -5.62 8.90
N ALA A 170 14.68 -5.01 8.83
CA ALA A 170 14.01 -4.50 10.00
C ALA A 170 12.49 -4.47 9.81
N MET A 171 11.76 -4.58 10.93
CA MET A 171 10.33 -4.33 11.00
C MET A 171 10.07 -3.39 12.17
N GLN A 172 9.32 -2.32 11.91
CA GLN A 172 8.97 -1.30 12.89
C GLN A 172 7.46 -1.15 12.97
N VAL A 173 6.93 -1.19 14.17
CA VAL A 173 5.53 -0.89 14.45
C VAL A 173 5.44 0.44 15.19
N THR A 174 4.55 1.29 14.72
CA THR A 174 4.17 2.54 15.39
C THR A 174 2.67 2.55 15.65
N ASP A 175 2.24 3.17 16.74
CA ASP A 175 0.83 3.38 17.06
C ASP A 175 0.54 4.88 17.09
N SER A 176 -0.27 5.34 16.14
CA SER A 176 -0.81 6.71 16.08
C SER A 176 -2.34 6.72 16.18
N GLY A 177 -2.90 5.79 16.96
CA GLY A 177 -4.33 5.50 17.08
C GLY A 177 -4.77 4.28 16.27
N LEU A 178 -3.96 3.88 15.28
CA LEU A 178 -3.99 2.59 14.61
C LEU A 178 -2.55 2.13 14.40
N ASP A 179 -2.35 0.81 14.44
CA ASP A 179 -1.04 0.21 14.17
C ASP A 179 -0.64 0.43 12.71
N ASP A 180 0.59 0.90 12.52
CA ASP A 180 1.31 0.95 11.25
C ASP A 180 2.49 -0.02 11.31
N LEU A 181 2.84 -0.66 10.19
CA LEU A 181 3.99 -1.57 10.07
C LEU A 181 4.88 -1.13 8.91
N LEU A 182 6.08 -0.65 9.22
CA LEU A 182 7.15 -0.38 8.28
C LEU A 182 8.10 -1.58 8.19
N VAL A 183 8.34 -2.08 6.99
CA VAL A 183 9.29 -3.17 6.71
C VAL A 183 10.40 -2.66 5.81
N GLN A 184 11.65 -2.74 6.29
CA GLN A 184 12.82 -2.24 5.58
C GLN A 184 13.56 -3.39 4.89
N PHE A 185 14.03 -3.14 3.68
CA PHE A 185 14.77 -4.09 2.85
C PHE A 185 16.25 -3.72 2.79
N GLY A 186 17.12 -4.72 2.69
CA GLY A 186 18.56 -4.54 2.56
C GLY A 186 19.20 -5.62 1.70
N ARG A 187 20.46 -5.40 1.34
CA ARG A 187 21.28 -6.38 0.59
C ARG A 187 21.68 -7.58 1.45
#